data_AF-I0QVY1-F1
#
_entry.id   AF-I0QVY1-F1
#
_cell.length_a   1.000
_cell.length_b   1.000
_cell.length_c   1.000
_cell.angle_alpha   90.00
_cell.angle_beta   90.00
_cell.angle_gamma   90.00
#
_symmetry.space_group_name_H-M   'P 1'
#
loop_
_entity.id
_entity.type
_entity.pdbx_description
1 polymer ?
#
loop_
_entity_poly.entity_id
_entity_poly.type
_entity_poly.pdbx_seq_one_letter_code
_entity_poly.pdbx_strand_id
1 'polypeptide(L)' 'MHGWDLHPLKGNEAGVWSVSVNGNWRMTFRFDNDGDAVLVDYRDYH' A
#
# COMPACT_ATOMS: atom_id res chain seq x y z
N MET A 1 -11.96 0.67 14.75
CA MET A 1 -10.52 0.82 14.46
C MET A 1 -10.43 1.15 12.97
N HIS A 2 -9.68 2.20 12.59
CA HIS A 2 -9.75 2.87 11.29
C HIS A 2 -9.52 1.90 10.11
N GLY A 3 -10.55 1.69 9.29
CA GLY A 3 -10.83 0.44 8.57
C GLY A 3 -10.06 0.14 7.30
N TRP A 4 -8.80 0.60 7.17
CA TRP A 4 -8.00 0.42 5.94
C TRP A 4 -6.60 -0.13 6.21
N ASP A 5 -6.19 -0.29 7.47
CA ASP A 5 -4.86 -0.76 7.88
C ASP A 5 -3.70 -0.16 7.08
N LEU A 6 -3.70 1.16 6.88
CA LEU A 6 -2.63 1.85 6.14
C LEU A 6 -1.30 1.73 6.88
N HIS A 7 -0.29 1.15 6.23
CA HIS A 7 1.05 1.05 6.80
C HIS A 7 2.14 1.03 5.72
N PRO A 8 3.36 1.52 6.04
CA PRO A 8 4.49 1.44 5.13
C PRO A 8 5.09 0.03 5.11
N LEU A 9 5.53 -0.39 3.93
CA LEU A 9 6.31 -1.62 3.73
C LEU A 9 7.78 -1.40 4.11
N LYS A 10 8.50 -2.51 4.32
CA LYS A 10 9.89 -2.52 4.80
C LYS A 10 10.81 -3.28 3.84
N GLY A 11 12.12 -3.14 4.01
CA GLY A 11 13.12 -3.84 3.21
C GLY A 11 13.19 -3.30 1.78
N ASN A 12 13.15 -4.19 0.79
CA ASN A 12 13.26 -3.82 -0.63
C ASN A 12 12.09 -2.95 -1.12
N GLU A 13 10.99 -2.90 -0.38
CA GLU A 13 9.81 -2.09 -0.68
C GLU A 13 9.69 -0.86 0.24
N ALA A 14 10.76 -0.45 0.92
CA ALA A 14 10.77 0.78 1.69
C ALA A 14 10.30 1.97 0.82
N GLY A 15 9.38 2.77 1.36
CA GLY A 15 8.74 3.88 0.66
C GLY A 15 7.45 3.51 -0.09
N VAL A 16 7.10 2.23 -0.16
CA VAL A 16 5.77 1.76 -0.57
C VAL A 16 4.83 1.72 0.64
N TRP A 17 3.58 2.08 0.42
CA TRP A 17 2.49 2.00 1.37
C TRP A 17 1.50 0.93 0.95
N SER A 18 0.84 0.31 1.92
CA SER A 18 -0.18 -0.71 1.70
C SER A 18 -1.45 -0.38 2.46
N VAL A 19 -2.61 -0.65 1.84
CA VAL A 19 -3.93 -0.65 2.49
C VAL A 19 -4.62 -1.99 2.33
N SER A 20 -5.39 -2.40 3.35
CA SER A 20 -6.29 -3.55 3.32
C SER A 20 -7.57 -3.20 2.56
N VAL A 21 -7.92 -4.01 1.54
CA VAL A 21 -9.16 -3.84 0.79
C VAL A 21 -10.22 -4.82 1.25
N ASN A 22 -10.02 -6.12 1.02
CA ASN A 22 -10.85 -7.19 1.57
C ASN A 22 -10.07 -8.50 1.69
N GLY A 23 -10.31 -9.28 2.76
CA GLY A 23 -9.60 -10.54 3.00
C GLY A 23 -8.07 -10.37 2.88
N ASN A 24 -7.46 -11.11 1.94
CA ASN A 24 -6.01 -11.10 1.68
C ASN A 24 -5.57 -10.04 0.66
N TRP A 25 -6.50 -9.32 0.03
CA TRP A 25 -6.15 -8.32 -0.97
C TRP A 25 -5.58 -7.05 -0.35
N ARG A 26 -4.48 -6.57 -0.95
CA ARG A 26 -3.78 -5.34 -0.57
C ARG A 26 -3.57 -4.47 -1.80
N MET A 27 -3.85 -3.19 -1.65
CA MET A 27 -3.45 -2.19 -2.64
C MET A 27 -2.17 -1.51 -2.14
N THR A 28 -1.17 -1.43 -3.01
CA THR A 28 0.11 -0.80 -2.70
C THR A 28 0.40 0.39 -3.61
N PHE A 29 1.03 1.43 -3.09
CA PHE A 29 1.36 2.63 -3.84
C PHE A 29 2.55 3.37 -3.22
N ARG A 30 3.17 4.28 -3.97
CA ARG A 30 4.14 5.26 -3.44
C ARG A 30 3.54 6.66 -3.54
N PHE A 31 4.03 7.57 -2.71
CA PHE A 31 3.78 8.99 -2.91
C PHE A 31 4.93 9.59 -3.72
N ASP A 32 4.61 10.39 -4.74
CA ASP A 32 5.60 11.23 -5.40
C ASP A 32 5.87 12.52 -4.60
N ASN A 33 6.66 13.43 -5.17
CA ASN A 33 7.04 14.68 -4.50
C ASN A 33 5.86 15.67 -4.34
N ASP A 34 4.83 15.54 -5.18
CA ASP A 34 3.64 16.39 -5.16
C ASP A 34 2.57 15.83 -4.19
N GLY A 35 2.79 14.62 -3.68
CA GLY A 35 1.92 13.94 -2.73
C GLY A 35 0.89 13.03 -3.40
N ASP A 36 1.03 12.78 -4.69
CA ASP A 36 0.13 11.94 -5.45
C ASP A 36 0.50 10.46 -5.36
N ALA A 37 -0.53 9.60 -5.37
CA ALA A 37 -0.34 8.17 -5.35
C ALA A 37 0.09 7.66 -6.74
N VAL A 38 1.31 7.16 -6.82
CA VAL A 38 1.92 6.62 -8.04
C VAL A 38 2.33 5.16 -7.85
N LEU A 39 2.63 4.47 -8.96
CA LEU A 39 3.02 3.06 -8.97
C LEU A 39 2.00 2.17 -8.22
N VAL A 40 0.72 2.45 -8.44
CA VAL A 40 -0.40 1.76 -7.80
C VAL A 40 -0.48 0.33 -8.32
N ASP A 41 -0.55 -0.63 -7.41
CA ASP A 41 -0.61 -2.06 -7.69
C ASP A 41 -1.64 -2.75 -6.78
N TYR A 42 -2.22 -3.85 -7.26
CA TYR A 42 -3.24 -4.62 -6.56
C TYR A 42 -2.78 -6.07 -6.40
N ARG A 43 -2.48 -6.45 -5.17
CA ARG A 43 -1.79 -7.70 -4.84
C ARG A 43 -2.67 -8.60 -3.97
N ASP A 44 -2.67 -9.89 -4.29
CA ASP A 44 -3.18 -10.92 -3.38
C ASP A 44 -2.03 -11.38 -2.49
N TYR A 45 -2.21 -11.36 -1.17
CA TYR A 45 -1.32 -12.05 -0.26
C TYR A 45 -1.77 -13.52 -0.15
N HIS A 46 -1.42 -14.32 -1.16
CA HIS A 46 -1.47 -15.79 -1.12
C HIS A 46 -0.27 -16.40 -1.84
#